data_AF-A0A2N6P0N9-F1
#
_entry.id   AF-A0A2N6P0N9-F1
#
_cell.length_a   1.000
_cell.length_b   1.000
_cell.length_c   1.000
_cell.angle_alpha   90.00
_cell.angle_beta   90.00
_cell.angle_gamma   90.00
#
_symmetry.space_group_name_H-M   'P 1'
#
loop_
_entity.id
_entity.type
_entity.pdbx_description
1 polymer ?
#
loop_
_entity_poly.entity_id
_entity_poly.type
_entity_poly.pdbx_seq_one_letter_code
_entity_poly.pdbx_strand_id
1 'polypeptide(L)'
;MADRRSARPTAGPSNPPEAQRISEPKLSRQKHWPFMACFIGGWVQMKQEQLEAICEATYNMPPPCPIDPAILFDMLRIRRLVDDAASDVEREEEGQSSPFSRETLGSGIRARLRRQACQKLSEAYRIDELVCSMAMLRCAPSLEEVSSRVVKENPANVDAKYVQVFYEKITRNTLATSTTLEPLN
;
A
#
# COMPACT_ATOMS: atom_id res chain seq x y z
N MET A 1 40.57 16.62 58.35
CA MET A 1 41.02 16.20 57.01
C MET A 1 40.23 14.97 56.60
N ALA A 2 39.26 15.12 55.69
CA ALA A 2 38.76 14.04 54.83
C ALA A 2 37.78 14.63 53.79
N ASP A 3 38.06 14.30 52.53
CA ASP A 3 37.36 14.57 51.27
C ASP A 3 35.83 14.36 51.28
N ARG A 4 35.10 15.25 50.61
CA ARG A 4 33.86 14.90 49.86
C ARG A 4 33.80 15.68 48.56
N ARG A 5 34.06 14.97 47.45
CA ARG A 5 33.91 15.43 46.06
C ARG A 5 32.46 15.83 45.78
N SER A 6 32.23 17.04 45.28
CA SER A 6 30.96 17.45 44.67
C SER A 6 30.86 16.90 43.24
N ALA A 7 29.83 16.10 42.96
CA ALA A 7 29.45 15.70 41.62
C ALA A 7 28.29 16.58 41.12
N ARG A 8 28.48 17.17 39.94
CA ARG A 8 27.52 18.01 39.20
C ARG A 8 26.42 17.13 38.58
N PRO A 9 25.13 17.52 38.62
CA PRO A 9 24.09 16.76 37.91
C PRO A 9 24.21 16.99 36.40
N THR A 10 24.39 15.90 35.65
CA THR A 10 24.39 15.87 34.19
C THR A 10 22.96 15.87 33.66
N ALA A 11 22.61 16.88 32.86
CA ALA A 11 21.37 16.93 32.09
C ALA A 11 21.31 15.74 31.12
N GLY A 12 20.22 14.96 31.19
CA GLY A 12 19.94 13.91 30.22
C GLY A 12 19.55 14.48 28.84
N PRO A 13 19.65 13.70 27.76
CA PRO A 13 19.34 14.17 26.43
C PRO A 13 17.84 14.46 26.30
N SER A 14 17.53 15.70 25.94
CA SER A 14 16.19 16.16 25.58
C SER A 14 15.71 15.43 24.33
N ASN A 15 14.60 14.68 24.45
CA ASN A 15 13.91 14.11 23.31
C ASN A 15 13.48 15.22 22.32
N PRO A 16 13.64 15.03 21.00
CA PRO A 16 13.21 16.01 20.01
C PRO A 16 11.67 16.17 20.02
N PRO A 17 11.16 17.34 19.59
CA PRO A 17 9.76 17.73 19.75
C PRO A 17 8.81 16.83 18.97
N GLU A 18 7.72 16.46 19.65
CA GLU A 18 6.68 15.49 19.28
C GLU A 18 5.80 15.89 18.06
N ALA A 19 6.15 16.98 17.37
CA ALA A 19 5.26 17.69 16.45
C ALA A 19 5.22 17.17 14.99
N GLN A 20 5.83 16.01 14.67
CA GLN A 20 5.81 15.45 13.31
C GLN A 20 5.58 13.94 13.25
N ARG A 21 5.00 13.33 14.30
CA ARG A 21 4.37 12.02 14.09
C ARG A 21 3.06 12.26 13.36
N ILE A 22 3.08 12.11 12.04
CA ILE A 22 1.85 11.79 11.31
C ILE A 22 1.23 10.63 12.09
N SER A 23 0.07 10.85 12.69
CA SER A 23 -0.67 9.83 13.43
C SER A 23 -0.71 8.58 12.54
N GLU A 24 -0.06 7.51 12.99
CA GLU A 24 0.13 6.31 12.16
C GLU A 24 -1.22 5.90 11.55
N PRO A 25 -1.34 5.82 10.22
CA PRO A 25 -2.62 5.52 9.59
C PRO A 25 -3.08 4.14 10.07
N LYS A 26 -4.20 4.09 10.78
CA LYS A 26 -4.70 2.84 11.36
C LYS A 26 -5.32 2.01 10.23
N LEU A 27 -4.89 0.75 10.12
CA LEU A 27 -5.49 -0.19 9.18
C LEU A 27 -6.94 -0.39 9.60
N SER A 28 -7.87 -0.02 8.72
CA SER A 28 -9.31 -0.08 8.95
C SER A 28 -9.80 -1.47 9.38
N ARG A 29 -9.10 -2.53 8.94
CA ARG A 29 -9.46 -3.94 9.19
C ARG A 29 -8.49 -4.71 10.09
N GLN A 30 -7.71 -4.01 10.93
CA GLN A 30 -6.72 -4.63 11.83
C GLN A 30 -7.28 -5.77 12.70
N LYS A 31 -8.57 -5.70 13.09
CA LYS A 31 -9.28 -6.76 13.86
C LYS A 31 -9.50 -8.08 13.11
N HIS A 32 -9.48 -8.07 11.79
CA HIS A 32 -9.88 -9.22 10.96
C HIS A 32 -8.70 -9.98 10.35
N TRP A 33 -7.47 -9.66 10.77
CA TRP A 33 -6.24 -10.30 10.28
C TRP A 33 -6.19 -11.83 10.44
N PRO A 34 -6.76 -12.46 11.51
CA PRO A 34 -6.84 -13.92 11.58
C PRO A 34 -7.62 -14.57 10.41
N PHE A 35 -8.42 -13.78 9.68
CA PHE A 35 -9.18 -14.20 8.51
C PHE A 35 -8.58 -13.69 7.19
N MET A 36 -7.30 -13.28 7.17
CA MET A 36 -6.60 -12.93 5.94
C MET A 36 -6.68 -14.02 4.87
N ALA A 37 -6.70 -15.30 5.28
CA ALA A 37 -6.89 -16.42 4.37
C ALA A 37 -8.17 -16.29 3.52
N CYS A 38 -9.21 -15.61 4.02
CA CYS A 38 -10.43 -15.33 3.26
C CYS A 38 -10.20 -14.36 2.09
N PHE A 39 -9.13 -13.56 2.13
CA PHE A 39 -8.72 -12.68 1.03
C PHE A 39 -7.80 -13.39 0.03
N ILE A 40 -7.27 -14.56 0.41
CA ILE A 40 -6.48 -15.42 -0.48
C ILE A 40 -7.46 -16.25 -1.31
N GLY A 41 -7.83 -15.73 -2.48
CA GLY A 41 -8.75 -16.40 -3.40
C GLY A 41 -8.22 -16.50 -4.82
N GLY A 42 -8.89 -17.32 -5.64
CA GLY A 42 -8.58 -17.44 -7.07
C GLY A 42 -8.71 -16.13 -7.83
N TRP A 43 -9.50 -15.17 -7.32
CA TRP A 43 -9.71 -13.84 -7.91
C TRP A 43 -8.41 -13.08 -8.18
N VAL A 44 -7.38 -13.29 -7.36
CA VAL A 44 -6.08 -12.63 -7.50
C VAL A 44 -5.40 -13.06 -8.81
N GLN A 45 -5.48 -14.35 -9.13
CA GLN A 45 -4.82 -14.96 -10.30
C GLN A 45 -5.71 -15.01 -11.54
N MET A 46 -7.00 -14.71 -11.40
CA MET A 46 -7.93 -14.64 -12.52
C MET A 46 -7.55 -13.51 -13.47
N LYS A 47 -7.83 -13.70 -14.75
CA LYS A 47 -7.75 -12.60 -15.72
C LYS A 47 -8.84 -11.58 -15.42
N GLN A 48 -8.59 -10.33 -15.80
CA GLN A 48 -9.52 -9.24 -15.52
C GLN A 48 -10.90 -9.48 -16.15
N GLU A 49 -10.96 -10.05 -17.35
CA GLU A 49 -12.22 -10.33 -18.05
C GLU A 49 -13.05 -11.39 -17.32
N GLN A 50 -12.39 -12.33 -16.64
CA GLN A 50 -13.09 -13.34 -15.83
C GLN A 50 -13.70 -12.71 -14.58
N LEU A 51 -12.95 -11.79 -13.95
CA LEU A 51 -13.44 -11.06 -12.77
C LEU A 51 -14.62 -10.15 -13.14
N GLU A 52 -14.55 -9.48 -14.30
CA GLU A 52 -15.64 -8.70 -14.88
C GLU A 52 -16.90 -9.54 -15.10
N ALA A 53 -16.76 -10.69 -15.75
CA ALA A 53 -17.89 -11.60 -15.98
C ALA A 53 -18.54 -12.07 -14.67
N ILE A 54 -17.74 -12.33 -13.63
CA ILE A 54 -18.27 -12.69 -12.29
C ILE A 54 -19.04 -11.51 -11.67
N CYS A 55 -18.53 -10.28 -11.81
CA CYS A 55 -19.22 -9.08 -11.32
C CYS A 55 -20.58 -8.91 -12.01
N GLU A 56 -20.61 -9.00 -13.34
CA GLU A 56 -21.83 -8.89 -14.14
C GLU A 56 -22.82 -10.00 -13.81
N ALA A 57 -22.36 -11.25 -13.70
CA ALA A 57 -23.21 -12.37 -13.32
C ALA A 57 -23.83 -12.16 -11.93
N THR A 58 -23.03 -11.71 -10.96
CA THR A 58 -23.49 -11.47 -9.58
C THR A 58 -24.45 -10.30 -9.49
N TYR A 59 -24.22 -9.22 -10.24
CA TYR A 59 -25.11 -8.06 -10.29
C TYR A 59 -26.51 -8.40 -10.81
N ASN A 60 -26.59 -9.32 -11.77
CA ASN A 60 -27.85 -9.75 -12.38
C ASN A 60 -28.52 -10.93 -11.67
N MET A 61 -27.95 -11.47 -10.58
CA MET A 61 -28.57 -12.57 -9.84
C MET A 61 -29.87 -12.13 -9.16
N PRO A 62 -30.94 -12.94 -9.22
CA PRO A 62 -32.13 -12.67 -8.43
C PRO A 62 -31.85 -12.86 -6.93
N PRO A 63 -32.56 -12.14 -6.05
CA PRO A 63 -32.46 -12.36 -4.61
C PRO A 63 -32.80 -13.81 -4.21
N PRO A 64 -32.15 -14.37 -3.17
CA PRO A 64 -31.16 -13.73 -2.30
C PRO A 64 -29.74 -13.71 -2.92
N CYS A 65 -29.10 -12.54 -2.92
CA CYS A 65 -27.72 -12.41 -3.36
C CYS A 65 -26.77 -12.75 -2.20
N PRO A 66 -25.90 -13.78 -2.34
CA PRO A 66 -25.00 -14.18 -1.26
C PRO A 66 -23.84 -13.19 -1.03
N ILE A 67 -23.54 -12.36 -2.03
CA ILE A 67 -22.46 -11.36 -2.01
C ILE A 67 -23.05 -10.04 -2.53
N ASP A 68 -22.78 -8.94 -1.84
CA ASP A 68 -23.11 -7.61 -2.34
C ASP A 68 -22.27 -7.34 -3.61
N PRO A 69 -22.90 -7.02 -4.77
CA PRO A 69 -22.18 -6.71 -5.98
C PRO A 69 -21.10 -5.63 -5.81
N ALA A 70 -21.32 -4.64 -4.94
CA ALA A 70 -20.36 -3.55 -4.69
C ALA A 70 -18.98 -4.10 -4.28
N ILE A 71 -18.94 -5.15 -3.46
CA ILE A 71 -17.68 -5.78 -3.01
C ILE A 71 -16.89 -6.33 -4.21
N LEU A 72 -17.56 -6.98 -5.15
CA LEU A 72 -16.89 -7.55 -6.33
C LEU A 72 -16.38 -6.45 -7.27
N PHE A 73 -17.18 -5.38 -7.46
CA PHE A 73 -16.76 -4.23 -8.26
C PHE A 73 -15.57 -3.48 -7.63
N ASP A 74 -15.52 -3.37 -6.30
CA ASP A 74 -14.38 -2.81 -5.59
C ASP A 74 -13.12 -3.66 -5.80
N MET A 75 -13.21 -4.99 -5.68
CA MET A 75 -12.08 -5.88 -5.97
C MET A 75 -11.61 -5.75 -7.42
N LEU A 76 -12.53 -5.70 -8.38
CA LEU A 76 -12.23 -5.49 -9.79
C LEU A 76 -11.53 -4.15 -10.03
N ARG A 77 -12.01 -3.08 -9.39
CA ARG A 77 -11.40 -1.75 -9.47
C ARG A 77 -9.98 -1.75 -8.93
N ILE A 78 -9.76 -2.40 -7.78
CA ILE A 78 -8.42 -2.57 -7.21
C ILE A 78 -7.51 -3.33 -8.17
N ARG A 79 -7.98 -4.46 -8.74
CA ARG A 79 -7.18 -5.27 -9.67
C ARG A 79 -6.72 -4.45 -10.87
N ARG A 80 -7.64 -3.70 -11.49
CA ARG A 80 -7.36 -2.77 -12.59
C ARG A 80 -6.30 -1.73 -12.21
N LEU A 81 -6.46 -1.07 -11.06
CA LEU A 81 -5.52 -0.05 -10.60
C LEU A 81 -4.12 -0.62 -10.36
N VAL A 82 -4.02 -1.84 -9.82
CA VAL A 82 -2.75 -2.53 -9.57
C VAL A 82 -2.09 -2.94 -10.89
N ASP A 83 -2.84 -3.52 -11.82
CA ASP A 83 -2.30 -3.95 -13.12
C ASP A 83 -1.89 -2.75 -14.00
N ASP A 84 -2.65 -1.65 -13.95
CA ASP A 84 -2.27 -0.39 -14.60
C ASP A 84 -1.01 0.23 -13.98
N ALA A 85 -0.86 0.15 -12.65
CA ALA A 85 0.35 0.61 -11.97
C ALA A 85 1.57 -0.24 -12.34
N ALA A 86 1.40 -1.57 -12.42
CA ALA A 86 2.44 -2.49 -12.88
C ALA A 86 2.88 -2.15 -14.30
N SER A 87 1.92 -1.93 -15.20
CA SER A 87 2.19 -1.53 -16.59
C SER A 87 2.98 -0.22 -16.69
N ASP A 88 2.73 0.75 -15.81
CA ASP A 88 3.51 2.00 -15.77
C ASP A 88 4.95 1.80 -15.31
N VAL A 89 5.17 0.90 -14.36
CA VAL A 89 6.51 0.55 -13.87
C VAL A 89 7.27 -0.27 -14.91
N GLU A 90 6.62 -1.21 -15.58
CA GLU A 90 7.22 -1.99 -16.67
C GLU A 90 7.67 -1.08 -17.82
N ARG A 91 6.85 -0.12 -18.25
CA ARG A 91 7.24 0.90 -19.24
C ARG A 91 8.41 1.76 -18.79
N GLU A 92 8.52 2.00 -17.48
CA GLU A 92 9.65 2.73 -16.89
C GLU A 92 10.94 1.91 -16.99
N GLU A 93 10.87 0.61 -16.67
CA GLU A 93 11.99 -0.33 -16.72
C GLU A 93 12.44 -0.66 -18.16
N GLU A 94 11.51 -0.76 -19.11
CA GLU A 94 11.79 -0.86 -20.55
C GLU A 94 12.59 0.36 -21.04
N GLY A 95 12.21 1.55 -20.58
CA GLY A 95 12.94 2.80 -20.86
C GLY A 95 14.35 2.83 -20.27
N GLN A 96 14.64 2.02 -19.24
CA GLN A 96 15.95 1.94 -18.59
C GLN A 96 16.86 0.86 -19.20
N SER A 97 16.28 -0.24 -19.67
CA SER A 97 17.00 -1.40 -20.22
C SER A 97 17.44 -1.21 -21.68
N SER A 98 16.71 -0.42 -22.48
CA SER A 98 17.07 -0.14 -23.88
C SER A 98 17.98 1.09 -24.01
N PRO A 99 19.23 0.98 -24.54
CA PRO A 99 20.14 2.10 -24.69
C PRO A 99 19.60 3.20 -25.62
N PHE A 100 18.80 2.83 -26.63
CA PHE A 100 18.07 3.76 -27.50
C PHE A 100 16.92 4.46 -26.76
N SER A 101 16.27 3.75 -25.83
CA SER A 101 15.16 4.30 -25.05
C SER A 101 15.62 5.17 -23.88
N ARG A 102 16.86 5.02 -23.40
CA ARG A 102 17.44 5.89 -22.36
C ARG A 102 17.53 7.36 -22.79
N GLU A 103 17.77 7.61 -24.08
CA GLU A 103 17.75 8.95 -24.69
C GLU A 103 16.32 9.40 -25.02
N THR A 104 15.44 8.46 -25.41
CA THR A 104 14.07 8.76 -25.86
C THR A 104 13.11 9.04 -24.69
N LEU A 105 13.23 8.30 -23.58
CA LEU A 105 12.44 8.49 -22.38
C LEU A 105 13.27 9.26 -21.34
N GLY A 106 13.16 10.59 -21.35
CA GLY A 106 13.89 11.44 -20.42
C GLY A 106 13.63 11.08 -18.94
N SER A 107 14.58 11.38 -18.06
CA SER A 107 14.47 11.13 -16.60
C SER A 107 13.17 11.67 -15.98
N GLY A 108 12.63 12.76 -16.52
CA GLY A 108 11.36 13.33 -16.09
C GLY A 108 10.13 12.48 -16.42
N ILE A 109 10.15 11.73 -17.54
CA ILE A 109 9.06 10.82 -17.91
C ILE A 109 9.05 9.59 -17.01
N ARG A 110 10.22 9.00 -16.71
CA ARG A 110 10.35 7.89 -15.75
C ARG A 110 9.85 8.27 -14.35
N ALA A 111 10.28 9.43 -13.86
CA ALA A 111 9.79 9.98 -12.59
C ALA A 111 8.29 10.29 -12.62
N ARG A 112 7.70 10.56 -13.78
CA ARG A 112 6.25 10.73 -13.93
C ARG A 112 5.54 9.37 -13.85
N LEU A 113 6.02 8.35 -14.56
CA LEU A 113 5.45 7.00 -14.54
C LEU A 113 5.42 6.42 -13.12
N ARG A 114 6.52 6.52 -12.38
CA ARG A 114 6.57 6.05 -10.97
C ARG A 114 5.58 6.80 -10.07
N ARG A 115 5.40 8.11 -10.27
CA ARG A 115 4.40 8.90 -9.54
C ARG A 115 2.97 8.49 -9.90
N GLN A 116 2.69 8.24 -11.17
CA GLN A 116 1.38 7.74 -11.63
C GLN A 116 1.07 6.37 -11.05
N ALA A 117 2.06 5.46 -11.01
CA ALA A 117 1.92 4.16 -10.35
C ALA A 117 1.57 4.32 -8.85
N CYS A 118 2.30 5.20 -8.13
CA CYS A 118 1.99 5.47 -6.71
C CYS A 118 0.60 6.08 -6.51
N GLN A 119 0.14 6.94 -7.42
CA GLN A 119 -1.19 7.54 -7.36
C GLN A 119 -2.28 6.46 -7.50
N LYS A 120 -2.14 5.55 -8.48
CA LYS A 120 -3.07 4.43 -8.69
C LYS A 120 -3.11 3.47 -7.50
N LEU A 121 -1.93 3.12 -6.97
CA LEU A 121 -1.84 2.30 -5.76
C LEU A 121 -2.47 2.99 -4.56
N SER A 122 -2.24 4.29 -4.39
CA SER A 122 -2.85 5.06 -3.31
C SER A 122 -4.38 5.11 -3.43
N GLU A 123 -4.93 5.20 -4.64
CA GLU A 123 -6.36 5.03 -4.89
C GLU A 123 -6.85 3.63 -4.51
N ALA A 124 -6.14 2.57 -4.93
CA ALA A 124 -6.50 1.20 -4.61
C ALA A 124 -6.50 0.92 -3.09
N TYR A 125 -5.49 1.41 -2.36
CA TYR A 125 -5.43 1.31 -0.90
C TYR A 125 -6.55 2.08 -0.19
N ARG A 126 -7.15 3.11 -0.80
CA ARG A 126 -8.31 3.81 -0.23
C ARG A 126 -9.61 3.03 -0.41
N ILE A 127 -9.68 2.10 -1.36
CA ILE A 127 -10.84 1.23 -1.55
C ILE A 127 -10.80 0.10 -0.51
N ASP A 128 -9.75 -0.72 -0.52
CA ASP A 128 -9.54 -1.75 0.49
C ASP A 128 -8.04 -2.04 0.65
N GLU A 129 -7.53 -1.82 1.85
CA GLU A 129 -6.12 -1.93 2.19
C GLU A 129 -5.62 -3.38 2.09
N LEU A 130 -6.45 -4.37 2.43
CA LEU A 130 -6.09 -5.79 2.41
C LEU A 130 -6.12 -6.35 1.00
N VAL A 131 -7.20 -6.08 0.25
CA VAL A 131 -7.35 -6.53 -1.14
C VAL A 131 -6.23 -5.95 -2.00
N CYS A 132 -5.92 -4.66 -1.84
CA CYS A 132 -4.82 -4.01 -2.54
C CYS A 132 -3.47 -4.64 -2.22
N SER A 133 -3.14 -4.86 -0.93
CA SER A 133 -1.88 -5.52 -0.58
C SER A 133 -1.79 -6.96 -1.07
N MET A 134 -2.88 -7.72 -1.04
CA MET A 134 -2.89 -9.08 -1.59
C MET A 134 -2.65 -9.08 -3.10
N ALA A 135 -3.26 -8.15 -3.83
CA ALA A 135 -3.00 -7.99 -5.25
C ALA A 135 -1.54 -7.62 -5.53
N MET A 136 -0.96 -6.68 -4.77
CA MET A 136 0.46 -6.33 -4.89
C MET A 136 1.39 -7.51 -4.60
N LEU A 137 1.22 -8.16 -3.45
CA LEU A 137 2.09 -9.26 -3.00
C LEU A 137 2.07 -10.48 -3.93
N ARG A 138 0.97 -10.69 -4.66
CA ARG A 138 0.76 -11.92 -5.41
C ARG A 138 0.84 -11.76 -6.93
N CYS A 139 0.56 -10.56 -7.45
CA CYS A 139 0.45 -10.33 -8.89
C CYS A 139 1.34 -9.21 -9.41
N ALA A 140 1.92 -8.37 -8.55
CA ALA A 140 2.70 -7.23 -9.00
C ALA A 140 3.98 -7.04 -8.16
N PRO A 141 4.91 -8.02 -8.17
CA PRO A 141 6.16 -7.93 -7.41
C PRO A 141 7.06 -6.77 -7.87
N SER A 142 6.96 -6.36 -9.14
CA SER A 142 7.67 -5.18 -9.68
C SER A 142 7.30 -3.86 -8.95
N LEU A 143 6.15 -3.81 -8.27
CA LEU A 143 5.68 -2.64 -7.55
C LEU A 143 6.26 -2.51 -6.13
N GLU A 144 6.97 -3.51 -5.62
CA GLU A 144 7.47 -3.53 -4.24
C GLU A 144 8.29 -2.29 -3.88
N GLU A 145 9.15 -1.82 -4.79
CA GLU A 145 10.07 -0.72 -4.53
C GLU A 145 9.59 0.65 -5.04
N VAL A 146 8.48 0.71 -5.78
CA VAL A 146 8.09 1.92 -6.52
C VAL A 146 7.87 3.12 -5.59
N SER A 147 7.24 2.88 -4.44
CA SER A 147 6.94 3.90 -3.43
C SER A 147 8.22 4.46 -2.82
N SER A 148 9.16 3.59 -2.43
CA SER A 148 10.48 3.96 -1.91
C SER A 148 11.27 4.81 -2.91
N ARG A 149 11.24 4.46 -4.20
CA ARG A 149 11.90 5.24 -5.26
C ARG A 149 11.29 6.64 -5.40
N VAL A 150 9.97 6.76 -5.32
CA VAL A 150 9.28 8.07 -5.40
C VAL A 150 9.53 8.91 -4.16
N VAL A 151 9.50 8.33 -2.96
CA VAL A 151 9.80 9.05 -1.71
C VAL A 151 11.24 9.56 -1.68
N LYS A 152 12.20 8.79 -2.21
CA LYS A 152 13.60 9.21 -2.32
C LYS A 152 13.78 10.45 -3.21
N GLU A 153 13.02 10.55 -4.30
CA GLU A 153 13.08 11.68 -5.23
C GLU A 153 12.25 12.89 -4.77
N ASN A 154 11.07 12.62 -4.21
CA ASN A 154 10.19 13.64 -3.68
C ASN A 154 9.63 13.19 -2.31
N PRO A 155 10.32 13.55 -1.22
CA PRO A 155 9.87 13.23 0.13
C PRO A 155 8.55 13.90 0.52
N ALA A 156 8.00 14.82 -0.27
CA ALA A 156 6.70 15.44 -0.01
C ALA A 156 5.54 14.70 -0.70
N ASN A 157 5.81 13.68 -1.52
CA ASN A 157 4.76 12.94 -2.22
C ASN A 157 3.89 12.14 -1.25
N VAL A 158 2.62 12.53 -1.12
CA VAL A 158 1.66 11.94 -0.17
C VAL A 158 1.22 10.54 -0.59
N ASP A 159 1.04 10.30 -1.89
CA ASP A 159 0.57 9.01 -2.41
C ASP A 159 1.63 7.92 -2.20
N ALA A 160 2.89 8.22 -2.49
CA ALA A 160 4.00 7.30 -2.29
C ALA A 160 4.20 6.96 -0.80
N LYS A 161 4.09 7.95 0.09
CA LYS A 161 4.10 7.70 1.55
C LYS A 161 2.94 6.81 1.98
N TYR A 162 1.75 7.07 1.46
CA TYR A 162 0.56 6.28 1.78
C TYR A 162 0.77 4.81 1.39
N VAL A 163 1.18 4.56 0.14
CA VAL A 163 1.49 3.22 -0.38
C VAL A 163 2.58 2.55 0.46
N GLN A 164 3.67 3.26 0.76
CA GLN A 164 4.79 2.72 1.53
C GLN A 164 4.33 2.28 2.92
N VAL A 165 3.55 3.10 3.63
CA VAL A 165 3.09 2.76 4.98
C VAL A 165 2.21 1.51 4.99
N PHE A 166 1.23 1.40 4.09
CA PHE A 166 0.34 0.23 4.08
C PHE A 166 1.04 -1.04 3.62
N TYR A 167 1.88 -0.94 2.59
CA TYR A 167 2.67 -2.08 2.12
C TYR A 167 3.60 -2.59 3.22
N GLU A 168 4.34 -1.71 3.89
CA GLU A 168 5.24 -2.12 4.98
C GLU A 168 4.49 -2.70 6.18
N LYS A 169 3.34 -2.11 6.56
CA LYS A 169 2.51 -2.62 7.67
C LYS A 169 2.04 -4.04 7.44
N ILE A 170 1.65 -4.36 6.21
CA ILE A 170 1.12 -5.68 5.84
C ILE A 170 2.25 -6.70 5.65
N THR A 171 3.35 -6.33 5.00
CA THR A 171 4.47 -7.25 4.74
C THR A 171 5.29 -7.55 6.00
N ARG A 172 5.50 -6.58 6.90
CA ARG A 172 6.32 -6.76 8.10
C ARG A 172 5.56 -7.31 9.32
N ASN A 173 4.30 -7.74 9.15
CA ASN A 173 3.47 -8.23 10.24
C ASN A 173 3.45 -7.30 11.48
N THR A 174 3.67 -5.99 11.26
CA THR A 174 3.82 -4.99 12.33
C THR A 174 2.46 -4.50 12.82
N LEU A 175 1.53 -5.44 13.00
CA LEU A 175 0.16 -5.19 13.35
C LEU A 175 -0.12 -5.76 14.73
N ALA A 176 -0.77 -4.96 15.58
CA ALA A 176 -1.14 -5.37 16.93
C ALA A 176 -1.90 -6.72 16.90
N THR A 177 -1.50 -7.62 17.79
CA THR A 177 -1.97 -9.01 17.91
C THR A 177 -3.48 -9.14 18.15
N SER A 178 -4.13 -8.06 18.54
CA SER A 178 -5.58 -7.89 18.59
C SER A 178 -5.90 -6.41 18.72
N THR A 179 -7.14 -6.05 18.42
CA THR A 179 -7.70 -4.78 18.89
C THR A 179 -8.72 -5.11 19.97
N THR A 180 -8.73 -4.32 21.04
CA THR A 180 -9.65 -4.53 22.17
C THR A 180 -11.11 -4.55 21.69
N LEU A 181 -11.92 -5.39 22.33
CA LEU A 181 -13.37 -5.45 22.11
C LEU A 181 -14.11 -4.35 22.89
N GLU A 182 -13.38 -3.49 23.60
CA GLU A 182 -14.01 -2.38 24.30
C GLU A 182 -14.65 -1.42 23.29
N PRO A 183 -15.87 -0.94 23.58
CA PRO A 183 -16.52 0.08 22.77
C PRO A 183 -15.66 1.35 22.76
N LEU A 184 -15.62 2.06 21.62
CA LEU A 184 -15.07 3.41 21.62
C LEU A 184 -16.00 4.29 22.47
N ASN A 185 -15.45 4.84 23.56
CA ASN A 185 -16.13 5.86 24.37
C ASN A 185 -16.44 7.11 23.57
#